data_AF-A0A7V3J0J3-F1
#
_entry.id   AF-A0A7V3J0J3-F1
#
_cell.length_a   1.000
_cell.length_b   1.000
_cell.length_c   1.000
_cell.angle_alpha   90.00
_cell.angle_beta   90.00
_cell.angle_gamma   90.00
#
_symmetry.space_group_name_H-M   'P 1'
#
loop_
_entity.id
_entity.type
_entity.pdbx_description
1 polymer ?
#
loop_
_entity_poly.entity_id
_entity_poly.type
_entity_poly.pdbx_seq_one_letter_code
_entity_poly.pdbx_strand_id
1 'polypeptide(L)'
;MLIRRNDATGELAYLRCYSPRPVPLRTLVTVAGQRWRIDESFQAAKGLVGLDQHQVRRWTSWHRWTTLAMLAHAFLAVATAIERYTAPAPAGLITLTVNEFRRLIDALLLATNYTVATLLAWSRWRRRHQYRARLSHYRRRENQ
;
A
#
# COMPACT_ATOMS: atom_id res chain seq x y z
N MET A 1 13.87 24.37 -9.22
CA MET A 1 12.40 24.53 -9.15
C MET A 1 11.79 23.62 -10.22
N LEU A 2 10.76 22.86 -9.89
CA LEU A 2 10.04 21.98 -10.82
C LEU A 2 8.62 22.52 -11.02
N ILE A 3 8.18 22.63 -12.28
CA ILE A 3 6.84 23.07 -12.62
C ILE A 3 6.15 21.92 -13.36
N ARG A 4 4.98 21.51 -12.88
CA ARG A 4 4.13 20.53 -13.54
C ARG A 4 2.90 21.27 -14.07
N ARG A 5 2.57 21.06 -15.35
CA ARG A 5 1.34 21.54 -15.96
C ARG A 5 0.34 20.40 -16.09
N ASN A 6 -0.93 20.67 -15.81
CA ASN A 6 -2.04 19.78 -16.15
C ASN A 6 -2.42 20.03 -17.61
N ASP A 7 -2.39 18.99 -18.45
CA ASP A 7 -2.66 19.13 -19.88
C ASP A 7 -4.14 19.43 -20.20
N ALA A 8 -5.07 19.05 -19.32
CA ALA A 8 -6.50 19.28 -19.51
C ALA A 8 -6.97 20.63 -18.95
N THR A 9 -6.49 21.00 -17.74
CA THR A 9 -6.94 22.24 -17.07
C THR A 9 -5.99 23.41 -17.23
N GLY A 10 -4.76 23.17 -17.69
CA GLY A 10 -3.71 24.18 -17.79
C GLY A 10 -3.09 24.58 -16.45
N GLU A 11 -3.58 24.05 -15.32
CA GLU A 11 -3.11 24.40 -13.98
C GLU A 11 -1.63 24.07 -13.78
N LEU A 12 -0.93 24.98 -13.10
CA LEU A 12 0.50 24.85 -12.79
C LEU A 12 0.68 24.49 -11.31
N ALA A 13 1.43 23.43 -11.05
CA ALA A 13 1.91 23.06 -9.72
C ALA A 13 3.41 23.32 -9.61
N TYR A 14 3.79 24.05 -8.55
CA TYR A 14 5.16 24.44 -8.29
C TYR A 14 5.76 23.60 -7.17
N LEU A 15 6.90 22.96 -7.42
CA LEU A 15 7.65 22.20 -6.44
C LEU A 15 9.05 22.77 -6.25
N ARG A 16 9.41 23.01 -4.99
CA ARG A 16 10.77 23.36 -4.61
C ARG A 16 11.59 22.08 -4.49
N CYS A 17 12.62 21.94 -5.35
CA CYS A 17 13.52 20.80 -5.36
C CYS A 17 14.92 21.25 -4.94
N TYR A 18 15.56 20.48 -4.07
CA TYR A 18 16.95 20.66 -3.66
C TYR A 18 17.72 19.36 -3.91
N SER A 19 18.93 19.48 -4.45
CA SER A 19 19.88 18.38 -4.59
C SER A 19 21.30 18.93 -4.43
N PRO A 20 22.19 18.24 -3.69
CA PRO A 20 23.57 18.69 -3.51
C PRO A 20 24.42 18.59 -4.78
N ARG A 21 23.97 17.82 -5.78
CA ARG A 21 24.61 17.70 -7.11
C ARG A 21 23.56 17.89 -8.22
N PRO A 22 23.96 18.29 -9.44
CA PRO A 22 23.05 18.32 -10.58
C PRO A 22 22.41 16.95 -10.80
N VAL A 23 21.09 16.91 -10.88
CA VAL A 23 20.31 15.68 -11.12
C VAL A 23 19.38 15.89 -12.32
N PRO A 24 19.13 14.86 -13.13
CA PRO A 24 18.27 14.98 -14.29
C PRO A 24 16.81 15.19 -13.90
N LEU A 25 16.05 15.88 -14.75
CA LEU A 25 14.64 16.20 -14.53
C LEU A 25 13.80 14.96 -14.18
N ARG A 26 14.06 13.83 -14.86
CA ARG A 26 13.38 12.55 -14.59
C ARG A 26 13.45 12.15 -13.11
N THR A 27 14.59 12.38 -12.45
CA THR A 27 14.77 12.05 -11.04
C THR A 27 13.92 12.95 -10.16
N LEU A 28 13.88 14.25 -10.45
CA LEU A 28 13.02 15.20 -9.74
C LEU A 28 11.53 14.86 -9.91
N VAL A 29 11.13 14.47 -11.12
CA VAL A 29 9.76 14.02 -11.41
C VAL A 29 9.43 12.73 -10.66
N THR A 30 10.34 11.75 -10.65
CA THR A 30 10.15 10.50 -9.90
C THR A 30 9.97 10.75 -8.40
N VAL A 31 10.78 11.63 -7.81
CA VAL A 31 10.69 12.00 -6.39
C VAL A 31 9.39 12.76 -6.11
N ALA A 32 9.06 13.76 -6.92
CA ALA A 32 7.80 14.49 -6.81
C ALA A 32 6.58 13.55 -6.90
N GLY A 33 6.65 12.55 -7.78
CA GLY A 33 5.62 11.52 -7.93
C GLY A 33 5.48 10.58 -6.74
N GLN A 34 6.50 10.44 -5.88
CA GLN A 34 6.39 9.60 -4.67
C GLN A 34 5.44 10.18 -3.62
N ARG A 35 5.10 11.48 -3.67
CA ARG A 35 4.19 12.11 -2.70
C ARG A 35 2.86 11.36 -2.60
N TRP A 36 2.30 10.96 -3.74
CA TRP A 36 1.06 10.19 -3.75
C TRP A 36 1.20 8.83 -3.04
N ARG A 37 2.34 8.15 -3.20
CA ARG A 37 2.61 6.89 -2.52
C ARG A 37 2.72 7.06 -1.00
N ILE A 38 3.21 8.19 -0.54
CA ILE A 38 3.24 8.53 0.89
C ILE A 38 1.81 8.65 1.40
N ASP A 39 0.97 9.42 0.71
CA ASP A 39 -0.44 9.58 1.10
C ASP A 39 -1.19 8.24 1.09
N GLU A 40 -0.98 7.42 0.07
CA GLU A 40 -1.55 6.07 -0.03
C GLU A 40 -1.07 5.17 1.12
N SER A 41 0.21 5.23 1.49
CA SER A 41 0.75 4.49 2.63
C SER A 41 0.15 4.97 3.97
N PHE A 42 -0.05 6.26 4.15
CA PHE A 42 -0.72 6.79 5.34
C PHE A 42 -2.18 6.34 5.43
N GLN A 43 -2.91 6.38 4.31
CA GLN A 43 -4.28 5.87 4.28
C GLN A 43 -4.34 4.37 4.56
N ALA A 44 -3.40 3.60 4.01
CA ALA A 44 -3.27 2.17 4.31
C ALA A 44 -2.98 1.95 5.81
N ALA A 45 -2.05 2.70 6.41
CA ALA A 45 -1.73 2.57 7.83
C ALA A 45 -2.94 2.86 8.74
N LYS A 46 -3.75 3.88 8.42
CA LYS A 46 -5.01 4.14 9.12
C LYS A 46 -5.96 2.94 9.05
N GLY A 47 -6.20 2.43 7.83
CA GLY A 47 -7.13 1.32 7.61
C GLY A 47 -6.64 -0.05 8.10
N LEU A 48 -5.33 -0.27 8.19
CA LEU A 48 -4.75 -1.58 8.51
C LEU A 48 -4.31 -1.74 9.95
N VAL A 49 -3.75 -0.69 10.54
CA VAL A 49 -3.13 -0.75 11.88
C VAL A 49 -3.69 0.32 12.82
N GLY A 50 -4.73 1.05 12.41
CA GLY A 50 -5.43 2.01 13.27
C GLY A 50 -4.56 3.21 13.64
N LEU A 51 -3.72 3.70 12.71
CA LEU A 51 -2.82 4.82 12.96
C LEU A 51 -3.53 6.07 13.52
N ASP A 52 -4.80 6.28 13.15
CA ASP A 52 -5.65 7.40 13.56
C ASP A 52 -6.68 7.05 14.65
N GLN A 53 -6.65 5.83 15.20
CA GLN A 53 -7.63 5.39 16.20
C GLN A 53 -7.26 5.77 17.65
N HIS A 54 -6.10 6.43 17.86
CA HIS A 54 -5.69 6.88 19.19
C HIS A 54 -6.43 8.16 19.59
N GLN A 55 -6.84 8.27 20.85
CA GLN A 55 -7.63 9.39 21.38
C GLN A 55 -6.80 10.65 21.74
N VAL A 56 -5.49 10.65 21.47
CA VAL A 56 -4.54 11.78 21.63
C VAL A 56 -4.64 12.51 22.99
N ARG A 57 -4.83 11.76 24.09
CA ARG A 57 -5.03 12.36 25.43
C ARG A 57 -3.73 12.79 26.13
N ARG A 58 -2.60 12.14 25.82
CA ARG A 58 -1.28 12.41 26.42
C ARG A 58 -0.18 12.18 25.37
N TRP A 59 0.85 13.03 25.39
CA TRP A 59 1.99 12.95 24.46
C TRP A 59 2.64 11.56 24.43
N THR A 60 3.00 11.01 25.59
CA THR A 60 3.68 9.72 25.69
C THR A 60 2.85 8.56 25.15
N SER A 61 1.54 8.59 25.41
CA SER A 61 0.60 7.58 24.91
C SER A 61 0.45 7.68 23.39
N TRP A 62 0.28 8.89 22.86
CA TRP A 62 0.21 9.14 21.42
C TRP A 62 1.50 8.69 20.71
N HIS A 63 2.66 9.11 21.20
CA HIS A 63 3.95 8.77 20.60
C HIS A 63 4.18 7.25 20.56
N ARG A 64 3.89 6.54 21.66
CA ARG A 64 4.00 5.07 21.71
C ARG A 64 3.04 4.41 20.71
N TRP A 65 1.78 4.85 20.66
CA TRP A 65 0.79 4.32 19.73
C TRP A 65 1.22 4.53 18.27
N THR A 66 1.54 5.77 17.90
CA THR A 66 1.96 6.12 16.55
C THR A 66 3.19 5.33 16.12
N THR A 67 4.19 5.19 17.01
CA THR A 67 5.39 4.40 16.73
C THR A 67 5.06 2.92 16.50
N LEU A 68 4.22 2.31 17.35
CA LEU A 68 3.80 0.91 17.20
C LEU A 68 2.99 0.69 15.93
N ALA A 69 2.05 1.59 15.61
CA ALA A 69 1.27 1.53 14.38
C ALA A 69 2.17 1.67 13.14
N MET A 70 3.08 2.65 13.12
CA MET A 70 4.04 2.79 12.01
C MET A 70 4.94 1.57 11.86
N LEU A 71 5.42 0.99 12.96
CA LEU A 71 6.23 -0.23 12.96
C LEU A 71 5.44 -1.43 12.43
N ALA A 72 4.20 -1.62 12.88
CA ALA A 72 3.33 -2.69 12.41
C ALA A 72 3.04 -2.55 10.90
N HIS A 73 2.77 -1.34 10.41
CA HIS A 73 2.57 -1.09 8.99
C HIS A 73 3.85 -1.35 8.18
N ALA A 74 5.01 -0.93 8.68
CA ALA A 74 6.30 -1.20 8.05
C ALA A 74 6.57 -2.71 7.96
N PHE A 75 6.32 -3.45 9.04
CA PHE A 75 6.42 -4.91 9.05
C PHE A 75 5.53 -5.55 7.99
N LEU A 76 4.24 -5.19 7.95
CA LEU A 76 3.30 -5.71 6.95
C LEU A 76 3.75 -5.38 5.52
N ALA A 77 4.20 -4.15 5.27
CA ALA A 77 4.64 -3.69 3.95
C ALA A 77 5.91 -4.42 3.49
N VAL A 78 6.92 -4.54 4.37
CA VAL A 78 8.20 -5.21 4.07
C VAL A 78 7.99 -6.70 3.88
N ALA A 79 7.26 -7.37 4.78
CA ALA A 79 6.99 -8.79 4.66
C ALA A 79 6.20 -9.11 3.37
N THR A 80 5.19 -8.30 3.04
CA THR A 80 4.47 -8.43 1.76
C THR A 80 5.40 -8.23 0.56
N ALA A 81 6.33 -7.28 0.63
CA ALA A 81 7.28 -7.02 -0.46
C ALA A 81 8.28 -8.18 -0.64
N ILE A 82 8.78 -8.75 0.45
CA ILE A 82 9.64 -9.93 0.44
C ILE A 82 8.90 -11.10 -0.21
N GLU A 83 7.66 -11.40 0.23
CA GLU A 83 6.86 -12.49 -0.34
C GLU A 83 6.57 -12.30 -1.84
N ARG A 84 6.30 -11.06 -2.28
CA ARG A 84 6.13 -10.77 -3.72
C ARG A 84 7.40 -11.03 -4.53
N TYR A 85 8.56 -10.82 -3.93
CA TYR A 85 9.85 -10.99 -4.57
C TYR A 85 10.25 -12.47 -4.64
N THR A 86 10.01 -13.23 -3.57
CA THR A 86 10.34 -14.66 -3.47
C THR A 86 9.35 -15.56 -4.20
N ALA A 87 8.06 -15.21 -4.20
CA ALA A 87 6.98 -16.00 -4.79
C ALA A 87 6.10 -15.13 -5.71
N PRO A 88 6.45 -15.02 -7.00
CA PRO A 88 5.62 -14.31 -7.97
C PRO A 88 4.20 -14.88 -8.00
N ALA A 89 3.21 -14.00 -8.15
CA ALA A 89 1.82 -14.45 -8.18
C ALA A 89 1.57 -15.40 -9.38
N PRO A 90 0.98 -16.59 -9.16
CA PRO A 90 0.62 -17.48 -10.25
C PRO A 90 -0.37 -16.80 -11.21
N ALA A 91 -0.37 -17.23 -12.47
CA ALA A 91 -1.32 -16.74 -13.47
C ALA A 91 -2.77 -16.87 -12.96
N GLY A 92 -3.55 -15.79 -13.08
CA GLY A 92 -4.94 -15.75 -12.64
C GLY A 92 -5.16 -15.32 -11.18
N LEU A 93 -4.12 -14.90 -10.45
CA LEU A 93 -4.21 -14.30 -9.12
C LEU A 93 -3.68 -12.86 -9.16
N ILE A 94 -4.34 -11.94 -8.45
CA ILE A 94 -3.72 -10.63 -8.19
C ILE A 94 -2.45 -10.80 -7.36
N THR A 95 -1.48 -9.90 -7.44
CA THR A 95 -0.32 -9.88 -6.54
C THR A 95 -0.76 -9.79 -5.09
N LEU A 96 -0.04 -10.45 -4.18
CA LEU A 96 -0.36 -10.43 -2.75
C LEU A 96 -0.40 -8.99 -2.22
N THR A 97 -1.51 -8.54 -1.63
CA THR A 97 -1.65 -7.18 -1.10
C THR A 97 -1.31 -7.13 0.39
N VAL A 98 -0.94 -5.96 0.90
CA VAL A 98 -0.65 -5.76 2.34
C VAL A 98 -1.87 -6.12 3.18
N ASN A 99 -3.08 -5.76 2.70
CA ASN A 99 -4.34 -6.10 3.35
C ASN A 99 -4.55 -7.61 3.46
N GLU A 100 -4.23 -8.36 2.40
CA GLU A 100 -4.40 -9.81 2.38
C GLU A 100 -3.35 -10.49 3.28
N PHE A 101 -2.12 -9.98 3.30
CA PHE A 101 -1.09 -10.48 4.21
C PHE A 101 -1.45 -10.24 5.68
N ARG A 102 -1.94 -9.04 6.03
CA ARG A 102 -2.46 -8.74 7.38
C ARG A 102 -3.54 -9.73 7.80
N ARG A 103 -4.51 -9.99 6.92
CA ARG A 103 -5.60 -10.95 7.21
C ARG A 103 -5.10 -12.36 7.45
N LEU A 104 -4.09 -12.81 6.70
CA LEU A 104 -3.47 -14.12 6.91
C LEU A 104 -2.78 -14.20 8.27
N ILE A 105 -2.08 -13.14 8.68
CA ILE A 105 -1.48 -13.03 10.01
C ILE A 105 -2.54 -13.01 11.09
N ASP A 106 -3.58 -12.18 10.96
CA ASP A 106 -4.67 -12.10 11.94
C ASP A 106 -5.32 -13.48 12.11
N ALA A 107 -5.56 -14.20 11.02
CA ALA A 107 -6.15 -15.53 11.06
C ALA A 107 -5.21 -16.57 11.69
N LEU A 108 -3.90 -16.47 11.46
CA LEU A 108 -2.91 -17.34 12.09
C LEU A 108 -2.80 -17.08 13.61
N LEU A 109 -2.81 -15.80 14.01
CA LEU A 109 -2.65 -15.38 15.40
C LEU A 109 -3.91 -15.59 16.25
N LEU A 110 -5.09 -15.30 15.69
CA LEU A 110 -6.37 -15.31 16.43
C LEU A 110 -7.11 -16.63 16.33
N ALA A 111 -6.84 -17.43 15.31
CA ALA A 111 -7.50 -18.71 15.10
C ALA A 111 -6.46 -19.82 15.02
N THR A 112 -5.94 -20.19 16.19
CA THR A 112 -5.13 -21.40 16.43
C THR A 112 -5.81 -22.70 15.99
N ASN A 113 -7.09 -22.66 15.59
CA ASN A 113 -7.87 -23.80 15.12
C ASN A 113 -7.80 -24.03 13.59
N TYR A 114 -7.19 -23.14 12.81
CA TYR A 114 -7.04 -23.34 11.35
C TYR A 114 -5.61 -23.71 10.97
N THR A 115 -5.46 -24.72 10.12
CA THR A 115 -4.17 -25.04 9.52
C THR A 115 -3.76 -23.98 8.50
N VAL A 116 -2.45 -23.75 8.35
CA VAL A 116 -1.89 -22.81 7.35
C VAL A 116 -2.42 -23.11 5.94
N ALA A 117 -2.58 -24.39 5.59
CA ALA A 117 -3.12 -24.81 4.29
C ALA A 117 -4.54 -24.26 4.03
N THR A 118 -5.41 -24.29 5.04
CA THR A 118 -6.78 -23.78 4.96
C THR A 118 -6.80 -22.26 4.78
N LEU A 119 -5.96 -21.54 5.54
CA LEU A 119 -5.82 -20.09 5.40
C LEU A 119 -5.34 -19.68 4.00
N LEU A 120 -4.33 -20.37 3.47
CA LEU A 120 -3.82 -20.14 2.12
C LEU A 120 -4.84 -20.52 1.04
N ALA A 121 -5.63 -21.57 1.24
CA ALA A 121 -6.71 -21.93 0.32
C ALA A 121 -7.76 -20.82 0.21
N TRP A 122 -8.20 -20.27 1.34
CA TRP A 122 -9.17 -19.19 1.36
C TRP A 122 -8.63 -17.90 0.75
N SER A 123 -7.35 -17.57 1.02
CA SER A 123 -6.70 -16.42 0.40
C SER A 123 -6.60 -16.55 -1.12
N ARG A 124 -6.22 -17.74 -1.63
CA ARG A 124 -6.18 -18.02 -3.08
C ARG A 124 -7.56 -17.84 -3.72
N TRP A 125 -8.62 -18.37 -3.11
CA TRP A 125 -9.99 -18.22 -3.62
C TRP A 125 -10.36 -16.74 -3.77
N ARG A 126 -10.12 -15.92 -2.75
CA ARG A 126 -10.45 -14.50 -2.77
C ARG A 126 -9.63 -13.72 -3.80
N ARG A 127 -8.31 -13.91 -3.83
CA ARG A 127 -7.43 -13.21 -4.79
C ARG A 127 -7.80 -13.53 -6.24
N ARG A 128 -8.29 -14.74 -6.50
CA ARG A 128 -8.80 -15.14 -7.82
C ARG A 128 -10.12 -14.43 -8.14
N HIS A 129 -11.01 -14.29 -7.16
CA HIS A 129 -12.24 -13.52 -7.33
C HIS A 129 -11.96 -12.04 -7.62
N GLN A 130 -11.02 -11.43 -6.90
CA GLN A 130 -10.58 -10.05 -7.13
C GLN A 130 -9.94 -9.87 -8.52
N TYR A 131 -9.14 -10.86 -8.96
CA TYR A 131 -8.58 -10.85 -10.31
C TYR A 131 -9.66 -10.80 -11.39
N ARG A 132 -10.71 -11.63 -11.24
CA ARG A 132 -11.87 -11.64 -12.15
C ARG A 132 -12.61 -10.30 -12.16
N ALA A 133 -12.84 -9.71 -10.98
CA ALA A 133 -13.48 -8.39 -10.87
C ALA A 133 -12.64 -7.30 -11.56
N ARG A 134 -11.32 -7.31 -11.37
CA ARG A 134 -10.38 -6.39 -12.03
C ARG A 134 -10.45 -6.50 -13.56
N LEU A 135 -10.44 -7.72 -14.10
CA LEU A 135 -10.58 -7.95 -15.54
C LEU A 135 -11.93 -7.46 -16.10
N SER A 136 -13.02 -7.66 -15.35
CA SER A 136 -14.34 -7.17 -15.75
C SER A 136 -14.40 -5.65 -15.79
N HIS A 137 -13.78 -4.99 -14.79
CA HIS A 137 -13.74 -3.54 -14.72
C HIS A 137 -12.91 -2.92 -15.86
N TYR A 138 -11.77 -3.53 -16.22
CA TYR A 138 -10.99 -3.06 -17.37
C TYR A 138 -11.74 -3.24 -18.70
N ARG A 139 -12.35 -4.40 -18.95
CA ARG A 139 -13.17 -4.61 -20.15
C ARG A 139 -14.32 -3.60 -20.27
N ARG A 140 -14.93 -3.19 -19.16
CA ARG A 140 -15.98 -2.16 -19.17
C ARG A 140 -15.45 -0.77 -19.53
N ARG A 141 -14.22 -0.43 -19.13
CA ARG A 141 -13.60 0.87 -19.46
C ARG A 141 -13.07 0.95 -20.88
N GLU A 142 -12.69 -0.17 -21.49
CA GLU A 142 -12.22 -0.23 -22.88
C GLU A 142 -13.39 -0.13 -23.89
N ASN A 143 -14.61 -0.49 -23.47
CA ASN A 143 -15.81 -0.44 -24.30
C ASN A 143 -16.63 0.87 -24.14
N GLN A 144 -16.09 1.88 -23.44
CA GLN A 144 -16.68 3.21 -23.28
C GLN A 144 -15.82 4.27 -23.97
#